data_AF-A0A250JXS0-F1
#
_entry.id   AF-A0A250JXS0-F1
#
_cell.length_a   1.000
_cell.length_b   1.000
_cell.length_c   1.000
_cell.angle_alpha   90.00
_cell.angle_beta   90.00
_cell.angle_gamma   90.00
#
_symmetry.space_group_name_H-M   'P 1'
#
loop_
_entity.id
_entity.type
_entity.pdbx_description
1 polymer ?
#
loop_
_entity_poly.entity_id
_entity_poly.type
_entity_poly.pdbx_seq_one_letter_code
_entity_poly.pdbx_strand_id
1 'polypeptide(L)'
;MRLLSRRASVHRGNVLLRVLVLGVSGILLLAVLAMVAFQLWAQRKHGPAIQAFRDDVTSQVDFFCEQQALLGKEPWFHEPRAAGDAGPLLNDWLRVASGPPDLGESPLRLPRHLLLLQKSLGPDDWVTSDLVMSSLDFGWMRQLHAFDYWNAIPQASIPPDHRYYITAAPLLEFSLLVLWSKLRLRYAIEQGTSLEAVRDVRQIAWLAYRTDTQVGGMFAIELLKLEGKLHASMENPPPDWRPMSPEQLKRFTALLESAPAYSSIATPAEVGRKARACEPAIGRCIGLVEAAALNRYLEPIAKDAYRAEYLALKANNGVGTCPTDLLATIWEQGITIDEPLTIHGHGAEDYRPLPARLLPTRAIKMPLTLEVLASMLRGPDKLRALKDVPPTP
;
A
#
# COMPACT_ATOMS: atom_id res chain seq x y z
N MET A 1 -36.89 -69.32 -30.80
CA MET A 1 -37.47 -68.69 -29.58
C MET A 1 -36.52 -67.72 -28.83
N ARG A 2 -35.49 -67.12 -29.47
CA ARG A 2 -34.56 -66.15 -28.83
C ARG A 2 -34.66 -64.69 -29.36
N LEU A 3 -35.57 -64.39 -30.29
CA LEU A 3 -35.66 -63.07 -30.95
C LEU A 3 -36.69 -62.11 -30.33
N LEU A 4 -37.62 -62.57 -29.49
CA LEU A 4 -38.65 -61.73 -28.87
C LEU A 4 -38.21 -61.06 -27.56
N SER A 5 -37.13 -61.54 -26.92
CA SER A 5 -36.61 -60.98 -25.67
C SER A 5 -35.82 -59.67 -25.87
N ARG A 6 -35.28 -59.40 -27.07
CA ARG A 6 -34.50 -58.17 -27.34
C ARG A 6 -35.34 -56.91 -27.54
N ARG A 7 -36.63 -56.99 -27.91
CA ARG A 7 -37.45 -55.78 -28.13
C ARG A 7 -37.96 -55.14 -26.83
N ALA A 8 -38.16 -55.92 -25.77
CA ALA A 8 -38.63 -55.39 -24.48
C ALA A 8 -37.56 -54.60 -23.71
N SER A 9 -36.26 -54.91 -23.91
CA SER A 9 -35.18 -54.17 -23.25
C SER A 9 -34.94 -52.78 -23.88
N VAL A 10 -35.14 -52.64 -25.19
CA VAL A 10 -34.97 -51.37 -25.92
C VAL A 10 -35.99 -50.33 -25.47
N HIS A 11 -37.24 -50.74 -25.18
CA HIS A 11 -38.27 -49.78 -24.80
C HIS A 11 -38.11 -49.22 -23.38
N ARG A 12 -37.61 -50.01 -22.44
CA ARG A 12 -37.31 -49.56 -21.06
C ARG A 12 -36.09 -48.64 -21.01
N GLY A 13 -35.08 -48.87 -21.85
CA GLY A 13 -33.90 -48.00 -21.95
C GLY A 13 -34.24 -46.57 -22.37
N ASN A 14 -35.16 -46.40 -23.32
CA ASN A 14 -35.57 -45.07 -23.80
C ASN A 14 -36.38 -44.26 -22.78
N VAL A 15 -37.17 -44.90 -21.92
CA VAL A 15 -37.93 -44.20 -20.87
C VAL A 15 -36.98 -43.70 -19.78
N LEU A 16 -36.04 -44.54 -19.33
CA LEU A 16 -35.05 -44.17 -18.32
C LEU A 16 -34.16 -43.02 -18.79
N LEU A 17 -33.72 -43.04 -20.05
CA LEU A 17 -32.92 -41.96 -20.64
C LEU A 17 -33.68 -40.62 -20.67
N ARG A 18 -34.96 -40.62 -21.04
CA ARG A 18 -35.78 -39.40 -21.07
C ARG A 18 -35.98 -38.80 -19.68
N VAL A 19 -36.25 -39.64 -18.68
CA VAL A 19 -36.39 -39.20 -17.28
C VAL A 19 -35.08 -38.62 -16.76
N LEU A 20 -33.94 -39.25 -17.05
CA LEU A 20 -32.61 -38.74 -16.70
C LEU A 20 -32.33 -37.40 -17.36
N VAL A 21 -32.60 -37.26 -18.66
CA VAL A 21 -32.39 -36.00 -19.39
C VAL A 21 -33.26 -34.88 -18.79
N LEU A 22 -34.54 -35.13 -18.53
CA LEU A 22 -35.43 -34.13 -17.91
C LEU A 22 -34.98 -33.76 -16.49
N GLY A 23 -34.54 -34.73 -15.70
CA GLY A 23 -34.00 -34.48 -14.36
C GLY A 23 -32.74 -33.63 -14.40
N VAL A 24 -31.78 -33.97 -15.26
CA VAL A 24 -30.53 -33.21 -15.44
C VAL A 24 -30.82 -31.81 -15.97
N SER A 25 -31.68 -31.66 -16.99
CA SER A 25 -32.08 -30.35 -17.51
C SER A 25 -32.78 -29.50 -16.45
N GLY A 26 -33.64 -30.10 -15.61
CA GLY A 26 -34.28 -29.41 -14.50
C GLY A 26 -33.28 -28.91 -13.46
N ILE A 27 -32.33 -29.74 -13.06
CA ILE A 27 -31.25 -29.35 -12.13
C ILE A 27 -30.39 -28.24 -12.72
N LEU A 28 -30.00 -28.34 -13.98
CA LEU A 28 -29.21 -27.31 -14.67
C LEU A 28 -29.95 -25.97 -14.74
N LEU A 29 -31.25 -25.98 -15.06
CA LEU A 29 -32.07 -24.78 -15.09
C LEU A 29 -32.15 -24.12 -13.70
N LEU A 30 -32.39 -24.90 -12.64
CA LEU A 30 -32.42 -24.41 -11.27
C LEU A 30 -31.07 -23.81 -10.85
N ALA A 31 -29.96 -24.44 -11.23
CA ALA A 31 -28.62 -23.92 -10.97
C ALA A 31 -28.39 -22.57 -11.67
N VAL A 32 -28.79 -22.43 -12.95
CA VAL A 32 -28.71 -21.16 -13.69
C VAL A 32 -29.56 -20.08 -13.04
N LEU A 33 -30.80 -20.39 -12.66
CA LEU A 33 -31.69 -19.45 -11.97
C LEU A 33 -31.13 -19.02 -10.62
N ALA A 34 -30.56 -19.93 -9.84
CA ALA A 34 -29.91 -19.62 -8.57
C ALA A 34 -28.69 -18.71 -8.76
N MET A 35 -27.87 -18.95 -9.79
CA MET A 35 -26.73 -18.08 -10.13
C MET A 35 -27.18 -16.67 -10.53
N VAL A 36 -28.23 -16.54 -11.36
CA VAL A 36 -28.78 -15.23 -11.74
C VAL A 36 -29.37 -14.51 -10.54
N ALA A 37 -30.13 -15.21 -9.69
CA ALA A 37 -30.69 -14.65 -8.46
C ALA A 37 -29.59 -14.16 -7.51
N PHE A 38 -28.51 -14.93 -7.35
CA PHE A 38 -27.35 -14.56 -6.54
C PHE A 38 -26.62 -13.34 -7.10
N GLN A 39 -26.42 -13.28 -8.42
CA GLN A 39 -25.85 -12.12 -9.11
C GLN A 39 -26.68 -10.85 -8.90
N LEU A 40 -28.01 -10.93 -9.07
CA LEU A 40 -28.91 -9.79 -8.84
C LEU A 40 -28.92 -9.37 -7.37
N TRP A 41 -28.90 -10.33 -6.45
CA TRP A 41 -28.79 -10.05 -5.02
C TRP A 41 -27.47 -9.35 -4.68
N ALA A 42 -26.35 -9.84 -5.20
CA ALA A 42 -25.03 -9.26 -4.96
C ALA A 42 -24.93 -7.84 -5.53
N GLN A 43 -25.44 -7.63 -6.76
CA GLN A 43 -25.52 -6.29 -7.36
C GLN A 43 -26.38 -5.33 -6.54
N ARG A 44 -27.57 -5.76 -6.07
CA ARG A 44 -28.43 -4.92 -5.22
C ARG A 44 -27.80 -4.60 -3.86
N LYS A 45 -27.12 -5.57 -3.26
CA LYS A 45 -26.53 -5.43 -1.92
C LYS A 45 -25.20 -4.65 -1.92
N HIS A 46 -24.36 -4.85 -2.93
CA HIS A 46 -22.99 -4.34 -2.98
C HIS A 46 -22.78 -3.24 -4.02
N GLY A 47 -23.59 -3.22 -5.10
CA GLY A 47 -23.53 -2.21 -6.15
C GLY A 47 -23.66 -0.76 -5.64
N PRO A 48 -24.58 -0.44 -4.72
CA PRO A 48 -24.69 0.92 -4.19
C PRO A 48 -23.42 1.45 -3.51
N ALA A 49 -22.66 0.58 -2.82
CA ALA A 49 -21.42 0.99 -2.17
C ALA A 49 -20.30 1.28 -3.19
N ILE A 50 -20.21 0.48 -4.25
CA ILE A 50 -19.25 0.70 -5.34
C ILE A 50 -19.64 1.96 -6.12
N GLN A 51 -20.93 2.19 -6.37
CA GLN A 51 -21.39 3.38 -7.06
C GLN A 51 -21.14 4.64 -6.22
N ALA A 52 -21.46 4.63 -4.92
CA ALA A 52 -21.17 5.74 -4.02
C ALA A 52 -19.67 6.07 -4.00
N PHE A 53 -18.81 5.04 -3.93
CA PHE A 53 -17.36 5.25 -4.05
C PHE A 53 -16.96 5.89 -5.39
N ARG A 54 -17.54 5.43 -6.51
CA ARG A 54 -17.29 5.99 -7.84
C ARG A 54 -17.73 7.45 -7.93
N ASP A 55 -18.90 7.78 -7.41
CA ASP A 55 -19.42 9.13 -7.38
C ASP A 55 -18.53 10.05 -6.52
N ASP A 56 -18.07 9.54 -5.37
CA ASP A 56 -17.13 10.21 -4.47
C ASP A 56 -15.79 10.50 -5.15
N VAL A 57 -15.09 9.50 -5.71
CA VAL A 57 -13.80 9.76 -6.40
C VAL A 57 -13.96 10.68 -7.61
N THR A 58 -15.08 10.56 -8.33
CA THR A 58 -15.37 11.39 -9.51
C THR A 58 -15.59 12.85 -9.10
N SER A 59 -16.38 13.10 -8.06
CA SER A 59 -16.66 14.47 -7.58
C SER A 59 -15.44 15.13 -6.93
N GLN A 60 -14.52 14.35 -6.36
CA GLN A 60 -13.35 14.86 -5.63
C GLN A 60 -12.07 14.97 -6.46
N VAL A 61 -12.02 14.45 -7.69
CA VAL A 61 -10.76 14.38 -8.46
C VAL A 61 -10.13 15.76 -8.73
N ASP A 62 -10.93 16.78 -9.01
CA ASP A 62 -10.42 18.13 -9.24
C ASP A 62 -9.86 18.73 -7.96
N PHE A 63 -10.58 18.56 -6.85
CA PHE A 63 -10.11 19.01 -5.54
C PHE A 63 -8.81 18.30 -5.14
N PHE A 64 -8.71 16.98 -5.36
CA PHE A 64 -7.48 16.21 -5.16
C PHE A 64 -6.29 16.79 -5.95
N CYS A 65 -6.49 17.14 -7.21
CA CYS A 65 -5.45 17.73 -8.05
C CYS A 65 -5.05 19.14 -7.61
N GLU A 66 -6.01 19.97 -7.19
CA GLU A 66 -5.74 21.26 -6.55
C GLU A 66 -4.92 21.08 -5.26
N GLN A 67 -5.25 20.07 -4.44
CA GLN A 67 -4.50 19.80 -3.22
C GLN A 67 -3.05 19.43 -3.53
N GLN A 68 -2.82 18.59 -4.56
CA GLN A 68 -1.47 18.25 -5.04
C GLN A 68 -0.71 19.49 -5.50
N ALA A 69 -1.33 20.36 -6.29
CA ALA A 69 -0.70 21.59 -6.78
C ALA A 69 -0.30 22.53 -5.63
N LEU A 70 -1.11 22.60 -4.57
CA LEU A 70 -0.84 23.46 -3.41
C LEU A 70 0.24 22.89 -2.49
N LEU A 71 0.21 21.59 -2.21
CA LEU A 71 1.29 20.92 -1.48
C LEU A 71 2.59 20.95 -2.30
N GLY A 72 2.45 20.85 -3.62
CA GLY A 72 3.49 20.97 -4.60
C GLY A 72 4.25 22.29 -4.61
N LYS A 73 3.84 23.30 -3.84
CA LYS A 73 4.59 24.55 -3.67
C LYS A 73 5.60 24.46 -2.51
N GLU A 74 5.49 23.44 -1.65
CA GLU A 74 6.39 23.28 -0.52
C GLU A 74 7.83 23.03 -0.98
N PRO A 75 8.82 23.82 -0.51
CA PRO A 75 10.21 23.71 -0.94
C PRO A 75 10.80 22.31 -0.81
N TRP A 76 10.35 21.54 0.20
CA TRP A 76 10.83 20.19 0.46
C TRP A 76 10.70 19.24 -0.76
N PHE A 77 9.67 19.41 -1.59
CA PHE A 77 9.51 18.60 -2.81
C PHE A 77 10.43 19.02 -3.97
N HIS A 78 11.09 20.19 -3.88
CA HIS A 78 11.93 20.76 -4.93
C HIS A 78 13.42 20.80 -4.57
N GLU A 79 13.79 20.35 -3.38
CA GLU A 79 15.19 20.25 -2.99
C GLU A 79 15.93 19.29 -3.96
N PRO A 80 17.08 19.71 -4.52
CA PRO A 80 17.84 18.87 -5.42
C PRO A 80 18.43 17.68 -4.66
N ARG A 81 18.32 16.48 -5.23
CA ARG A 81 18.80 15.24 -4.62
C ARG A 81 19.57 14.40 -5.63
N ALA A 82 20.60 13.70 -5.15
CA ALA A 82 21.42 12.85 -5.98
C ALA A 82 20.61 11.61 -6.42
N ALA A 83 20.66 11.28 -7.71
CA ALA A 83 20.02 10.07 -8.21
C ALA A 83 20.75 8.84 -7.66
N GLY A 84 20.17 8.20 -6.65
CA GLY A 84 20.75 7.02 -6.01
C GLY A 84 19.72 6.26 -5.18
N ASP A 85 19.88 4.94 -5.12
CA ASP A 85 19.10 4.04 -4.27
C ASP A 85 19.80 3.84 -2.92
N ALA A 86 19.13 4.20 -1.83
CA ALA A 86 19.60 3.94 -0.47
C ALA A 86 19.38 2.49 -0.02
N GLY A 87 18.65 1.67 -0.79
CA GLY A 87 18.31 0.28 -0.48
C GLY A 87 19.51 -0.60 -0.10
N PRO A 88 20.59 -0.68 -0.91
CA PRO A 88 21.76 -1.48 -0.58
C PRO A 88 22.41 -1.17 0.78
N LEU A 89 22.28 0.09 1.23
CA LEU A 89 22.83 0.57 2.49
C LEU A 89 21.83 0.36 3.65
N LEU A 90 20.63 0.92 3.52
CA LEU A 90 19.63 0.97 4.60
C LEU A 90 19.03 -0.41 4.89
N ASN A 91 18.80 -1.25 3.88
CA ASN A 91 18.21 -2.57 4.08
C ASN A 91 19.13 -3.46 4.92
N ASP A 92 20.44 -3.39 4.68
CA ASP A 92 21.42 -4.15 5.45
C ASP A 92 21.55 -3.62 6.89
N TRP A 93 21.69 -2.29 7.05
CA TRP A 93 21.82 -1.67 8.37
C TRP A 93 20.63 -1.92 9.29
N LEU A 94 19.41 -1.83 8.77
CA LEU A 94 18.18 -2.05 9.54
C LEU A 94 17.99 -3.53 9.89
N ARG A 95 18.30 -4.44 8.96
CA ARG A 95 18.28 -5.89 9.23
C ARG A 95 19.23 -6.27 10.35
N VAL A 96 20.46 -5.76 10.31
CA VAL A 96 21.48 -6.03 11.35
C VAL A 96 21.07 -5.42 12.69
N ALA A 97 20.48 -4.22 12.69
CA ALA A 97 20.06 -3.54 13.92
C ALA A 97 18.95 -4.30 14.68
N SER A 98 18.10 -5.05 13.97
CA SER A 98 17.04 -5.88 14.56
C SER A 98 17.46 -7.31 14.91
N GLY A 99 18.67 -7.72 14.52
CA GLY A 99 19.23 -9.03 14.84
C GLY A 99 19.74 -9.14 16.30
N PRO A 100 20.11 -10.35 16.76
CA PRO A 100 20.79 -10.52 18.04
C PRO A 100 22.08 -9.68 18.08
N PRO A 101 22.50 -9.20 19.26
CA PRO A 101 23.54 -8.19 19.46
C PRO A 101 24.96 -8.54 19.00
N ASP A 102 25.18 -9.62 18.26
CA ASP A 102 26.52 -10.13 17.93
C ASP A 102 26.74 -10.38 16.42
N LEU A 103 25.86 -9.85 15.55
CA LEU A 103 25.90 -10.16 14.10
C LEU A 103 26.32 -8.98 13.18
N GLY A 104 26.81 -7.84 13.71
CA GLY A 104 27.43 -6.81 12.87
C GLY A 104 27.63 -5.42 13.48
N GLU A 105 28.36 -4.57 12.75
CA GLU A 105 28.70 -3.17 13.07
C GLU A 105 27.72 -2.16 12.41
N SER A 106 26.40 -2.38 12.53
CA SER A 106 25.44 -1.39 11.99
C SER A 106 25.60 -0.03 12.69
N PRO A 107 25.72 1.08 11.94
CA PRO A 107 25.81 2.42 12.53
C PRO A 107 24.51 2.82 13.25
N LEU A 108 23.42 2.09 13.00
CA LEU A 108 22.13 2.33 13.63
C LEU A 108 22.01 1.70 15.03
N ARG A 109 23.02 0.96 15.48
CA ARG A 109 23.01 0.30 16.78
C ARG A 109 23.11 1.32 17.90
N LEU A 110 22.08 1.38 18.74
CA LEU A 110 22.02 2.30 19.88
C LEU A 110 22.41 1.60 21.19
N PRO A 111 23.10 2.30 22.11
CA PRO A 111 23.22 1.88 23.50
C PRO A 111 21.86 1.54 24.12
N ARG A 112 21.81 0.48 24.95
CA ARG A 112 20.56 -0.05 25.52
C ARG A 112 19.73 1.00 26.27
N HIS A 113 20.38 1.94 26.96
CA HIS A 113 19.68 2.99 27.69
C HIS A 113 18.95 3.97 26.76
N LEU A 114 19.45 4.20 25.54
CA LEU A 114 18.77 5.03 24.53
C LEU A 114 17.63 4.27 23.85
N LEU A 115 17.76 2.95 23.68
CA LEU A 115 16.66 2.11 23.18
C LEU A 115 15.44 2.11 24.12
N LEU A 116 15.67 2.23 25.44
CA LEU A 116 14.58 2.33 26.41
C LEU A 116 13.77 3.64 26.23
N LEU A 117 14.38 4.70 25.69
CA LEU A 117 13.70 5.96 25.40
C LEU A 117 12.57 5.80 24.39
N GLN A 118 12.68 4.81 23.48
CA GLN A 118 11.60 4.48 22.53
C GLN A 118 10.31 4.10 23.24
N LYS A 119 10.42 3.52 24.45
CA LYS A 119 9.29 3.02 25.24
C LYS A 119 8.89 3.94 26.38
N SER A 120 9.80 4.75 26.90
CA SER A 120 9.62 5.46 28.17
C SER A 120 9.26 6.94 28.02
N LEU A 121 9.58 7.58 26.89
CA LEU A 121 9.28 9.00 26.69
C LEU A 121 7.95 9.17 25.98
N GLY A 122 7.10 10.03 26.54
CA GLY A 122 5.93 10.53 25.83
C GLY A 122 6.35 11.21 24.52
N PRO A 123 5.39 11.47 23.61
CA PRO A 123 5.67 12.07 22.30
C PRO A 123 6.49 13.37 22.36
N ASP A 124 6.44 14.08 23.49
CA ASP A 124 7.01 15.42 23.67
C ASP A 124 8.16 15.47 24.70
N ASP A 125 8.36 14.42 25.53
CA ASP A 125 9.35 14.43 26.63
C ASP A 125 10.81 14.38 26.15
N TRP A 126 11.03 13.96 24.91
CA TRP A 126 12.37 13.80 24.34
C TRP A 126 13.10 15.12 24.07
N VAL A 127 12.36 16.22 23.93
CA VAL A 127 12.95 17.54 23.66
C VAL A 127 13.71 18.06 24.88
N THR A 128 13.22 17.78 26.09
CA THR A 128 13.75 18.30 27.36
C THR A 128 14.54 17.26 28.15
N SER A 129 14.63 16.03 27.66
CA SER A 129 15.34 14.94 28.33
C SER A 129 16.85 15.20 28.42
N ASP A 130 17.44 14.81 29.55
CA ASP A 130 18.89 14.77 29.76
C ASP A 130 19.44 13.47 29.17
N LEU A 131 20.02 13.55 27.98
CA LEU A 131 20.49 12.41 27.20
C LEU A 131 22.00 12.48 26.98
N VAL A 132 22.72 11.43 27.37
CA VAL A 132 24.15 11.32 27.10
C VAL A 132 24.37 10.87 25.66
N MET A 133 24.54 11.83 24.75
CA MET A 133 24.66 11.59 23.29
C MET A 133 26.10 11.66 22.76
N SER A 134 27.10 11.91 23.62
CA SER A 134 28.50 12.12 23.21
C SER A 134 29.15 10.93 22.50
N SER A 135 28.57 9.74 22.61
CA SER A 135 29.05 8.51 21.94
C SER A 135 28.37 8.23 20.60
N LEU A 136 27.41 9.06 20.19
CA LEU A 136 26.65 8.84 18.95
C LEU A 136 27.36 9.48 17.76
N ASP A 137 27.48 8.73 16.67
CA ASP A 137 27.94 9.23 15.38
C ASP A 137 26.73 9.43 14.44
N PHE A 138 26.55 10.68 14.00
CA PHE A 138 25.51 11.05 13.03
C PHE A 138 26.03 11.17 11.59
N GLY A 139 27.32 10.89 11.35
CA GLY A 139 27.94 10.95 10.04
C GLY A 139 27.26 10.07 9.00
N TRP A 140 26.67 8.95 9.41
CA TRP A 140 25.90 8.07 8.52
C TRP A 140 24.66 8.75 7.95
N MET A 141 23.99 9.63 8.71
CA MET A 141 22.81 10.37 8.19
C MET A 141 23.22 11.31 7.07
N ARG A 142 24.41 11.92 7.17
CA ARG A 142 24.94 12.78 6.12
C ARG A 142 25.22 12.01 4.83
N GLN A 143 25.63 10.75 4.92
CA GLN A 143 25.82 9.88 3.75
C GLN A 143 24.51 9.66 2.98
N LEU A 144 23.35 9.76 3.65
CA LEU A 144 22.06 9.55 3.00
C LEU A 144 21.70 10.63 1.96
N HIS A 145 22.35 11.79 1.99
CA HIS A 145 22.15 12.85 0.99
C HIS A 145 22.66 12.46 -0.41
N ALA A 146 23.40 11.35 -0.52
CA ALA A 146 23.82 10.78 -1.80
C ALA A 146 22.72 10.00 -2.54
N PHE A 147 21.52 9.88 -1.96
CA PHE A 147 20.41 9.08 -2.50
C PHE A 147 19.13 9.91 -2.67
N ASP A 148 18.24 9.48 -3.58
CA ASP A 148 16.94 10.12 -3.82
C ASP A 148 15.78 9.20 -3.47
N TYR A 149 15.97 7.89 -3.49
CA TYR A 149 14.93 6.93 -3.16
C TYR A 149 15.48 5.76 -2.36
N TRP A 150 14.57 4.95 -1.84
CA TRP A 150 14.90 3.78 -1.04
C TRP A 150 14.08 2.59 -1.52
N ASN A 151 14.72 1.71 -2.31
CA ASN A 151 14.16 0.43 -2.68
C ASN A 151 14.24 -0.54 -1.50
N ALA A 152 13.29 -0.40 -0.59
CA ALA A 152 13.21 -1.17 0.65
C ALA A 152 13.11 -2.68 0.45
N ILE A 153 12.49 -3.08 -0.67
CA ILE A 153 12.25 -4.49 -1.00
C ILE A 153 12.66 -4.67 -2.46
N PRO A 154 13.97 -4.86 -2.73
CA PRO A 154 14.46 -5.02 -4.09
C PRO A 154 13.90 -6.30 -4.69
N GLN A 155 13.43 -6.26 -5.93
CA GLN A 155 12.84 -7.41 -6.62
C GLN A 155 13.77 -8.64 -6.60
N ALA A 156 15.08 -8.42 -6.73
CA ALA A 156 16.10 -9.47 -6.69
C ALA A 156 16.14 -10.25 -5.36
N SER A 157 15.57 -9.71 -4.27
CA SER A 157 15.48 -10.41 -2.99
C SER A 157 14.33 -11.42 -2.92
N ILE A 158 13.40 -11.37 -3.89
CA ILE A 158 12.24 -12.25 -3.95
C ILE A 158 12.54 -13.37 -4.95
N PRO A 159 12.59 -14.64 -4.52
CA PRO A 159 12.83 -15.75 -5.44
C PRO A 159 11.78 -15.78 -6.57
N PRO A 160 12.16 -16.11 -7.82
CA PRO A 160 11.23 -16.07 -8.96
C PRO A 160 9.97 -16.94 -8.81
N ASP A 161 10.05 -18.00 -8.02
CA ASP A 161 8.97 -18.95 -7.73
C ASP A 161 8.12 -18.56 -6.50
N HIS A 162 8.51 -17.53 -5.76
CA HIS A 162 7.81 -17.07 -4.58
C HIS A 162 6.82 -15.95 -4.92
N ARG A 163 5.67 -15.97 -4.24
CA ARG A 163 4.67 -14.91 -4.33
C ARG A 163 4.96 -13.82 -3.30
N TYR A 164 4.78 -12.59 -3.73
CA TYR A 164 4.98 -11.42 -2.90
C TYR A 164 3.67 -10.97 -2.26
N TYR A 165 3.66 -10.81 -0.93
CA TYR A 165 2.53 -10.27 -0.19
C TYR A 165 2.97 -9.08 0.64
N ILE A 166 2.68 -7.87 0.16
CA ILE A 166 3.18 -6.62 0.75
C ILE A 166 2.84 -6.47 2.25
N THR A 167 1.66 -6.91 2.68
CA THR A 167 1.25 -6.76 4.10
C THR A 167 1.89 -7.80 5.02
N ALA A 168 2.51 -8.84 4.46
CA ALA A 168 3.31 -9.81 5.19
C ALA A 168 4.81 -9.62 4.94
N ALA A 169 5.20 -8.67 4.10
CA ALA A 169 6.59 -8.33 3.91
C ALA A 169 7.16 -7.82 5.24
N PRO A 170 8.43 -8.11 5.56
CA PRO A 170 9.07 -7.60 6.77
C PRO A 170 8.91 -6.09 6.84
N LEU A 171 8.28 -5.60 7.91
CA LEU A 171 8.17 -4.17 8.13
C LEU A 171 9.57 -3.60 8.32
N LEU A 172 9.88 -2.53 7.59
CA LEU A 172 11.10 -1.78 7.80
C LEU A 172 11.06 -1.17 9.21
N GLU A 173 12.22 -1.11 9.84
CA GLU A 173 12.39 -0.64 11.22
C GLU A 173 12.41 0.88 11.28
N PHE A 174 11.40 1.52 10.68
CA PHE A 174 11.25 2.97 10.63
C PHE A 174 11.24 3.60 12.03
N SER A 175 10.77 2.88 13.06
CA SER A 175 10.81 3.38 14.43
C SER A 175 12.23 3.66 14.92
N LEU A 176 13.22 2.89 14.45
CA LEU A 176 14.62 3.14 14.75
C LEU A 176 15.10 4.42 14.07
N LEU A 177 14.70 4.66 12.82
CA LEU A 177 15.02 5.91 12.10
C LEU A 177 14.39 7.13 12.79
N VAL A 178 13.16 7.02 13.27
CA VAL A 178 12.50 8.07 14.06
C VAL A 178 13.26 8.37 15.35
N LEU A 179 13.73 7.33 16.07
CA LEU A 179 14.54 7.51 17.27
C LEU A 179 15.85 8.22 16.95
N TRP A 180 16.56 7.81 15.90
CA TRP A 180 17.77 8.48 15.43
C TRP A 180 17.53 9.94 15.05
N SER A 181 16.41 10.25 14.39
CA SER A 181 16.04 11.63 14.06
C SER A 181 15.82 12.48 15.31
N LYS A 182 15.14 11.96 16.34
CA LYS A 182 14.99 12.65 17.63
C LYS A 182 16.35 12.94 18.29
N LEU A 183 17.21 11.92 18.36
CA LEU A 183 18.56 12.05 18.93
C LEU A 183 19.40 13.07 18.15
N ARG A 184 19.38 13.03 16.82
CA ARG A 184 20.12 13.95 15.94
C ARG A 184 19.72 15.39 16.17
N LEU A 185 18.41 15.64 16.23
CA LEU A 185 17.86 16.97 16.43
C LEU A 185 18.15 17.50 17.84
N ARG A 186 18.01 16.66 18.87
CA ARG A 186 18.33 17.03 20.26
C ARG A 186 19.81 17.38 20.41
N TYR A 187 20.69 16.56 19.85
CA TYR A 187 22.14 16.80 19.83
C TYR A 187 22.47 18.12 19.12
N ALA A 188 21.80 18.41 18.02
CA ALA A 188 22.06 19.62 17.24
C ALA A 188 21.74 20.91 17.99
N ILE A 189 20.71 20.91 18.85
CA ILE A 189 20.39 22.05 19.69
C ILE A 189 21.53 22.31 20.68
N GLU A 190 22.07 21.27 21.32
CA GLU A 190 23.17 21.40 22.27
C GLU A 190 24.45 21.93 21.62
N GLN A 191 24.68 21.52 20.37
CA GLN A 191 25.88 21.88 19.61
C GLN A 191 25.71 23.14 18.73
N GLY A 192 24.52 23.73 18.68
CA GLY A 192 24.23 24.87 17.79
C GLY A 192 24.27 24.54 16.29
N THR A 193 24.03 23.27 15.90
CA THR A 193 24.09 22.79 14.50
C THR A 193 22.71 22.42 13.93
N SER A 194 21.65 23.08 14.39
CA SER A 194 20.25 22.72 14.08
C SER A 194 19.93 22.65 12.59
N LEU A 195 20.47 23.56 11.76
CA LEU A 195 20.18 23.58 10.32
C LEU A 195 20.69 22.31 9.60
N GLU A 196 21.87 21.81 9.97
CA GLU A 196 22.39 20.57 9.40
C GLU A 196 21.54 19.37 9.81
N ALA A 197 21.14 19.33 11.08
CA ALA A 197 20.33 18.24 11.63
C ALA A 197 18.97 18.14 10.98
N VAL A 198 18.33 19.27 10.73
CA VAL A 198 17.05 19.35 10.05
C VAL A 198 17.18 18.85 8.62
N ARG A 199 18.26 19.20 7.90
CA ARG A 199 18.54 18.66 6.56
C ARG A 199 18.70 17.13 6.60
N ASP A 200 19.45 16.61 7.57
CA ASP A 200 19.62 15.17 7.77
C ASP A 200 18.28 14.45 8.03
N VAL A 201 17.43 15.00 8.89
CA VAL A 201 16.10 14.43 9.19
C VAL A 201 15.14 14.53 8.01
N ARG A 202 15.14 15.66 7.29
CA ARG A 202 14.32 15.82 6.07
C ARG A 202 14.74 14.85 4.97
N GLN A 203 16.02 14.51 4.88
CA GLN A 203 16.52 13.51 3.95
C GLN A 203 16.03 12.10 4.32
N ILE A 204 16.01 11.74 5.61
CA ILE A 204 15.39 10.48 6.05
C ILE A 204 13.89 10.48 5.73
N ALA A 205 13.18 11.59 6.01
CA ALA A 205 11.77 11.73 5.67
C ALA A 205 11.53 11.54 4.17
N TRP A 206 12.40 12.11 3.33
CA TRP A 206 12.33 11.95 1.89
C TRP A 206 12.51 10.49 1.46
N LEU A 207 13.55 9.82 1.95
CA LEU A 207 13.80 8.42 1.63
C LEU A 207 12.66 7.51 2.11
N ALA A 208 12.08 7.78 3.29
CA ALA A 208 10.91 7.07 3.78
C ALA A 208 9.70 7.25 2.85
N TYR A 209 9.41 8.49 2.43
CA TYR A 209 8.36 8.79 1.45
C TYR A 209 8.61 8.09 0.11
N ARG A 210 9.87 8.07 -0.36
CA ARG A 210 10.31 7.46 -1.62
C ARG A 210 10.59 5.96 -1.52
N THR A 211 10.08 5.29 -0.49
CA THR A 211 9.84 3.84 -0.53
C THR A 211 8.60 3.47 -1.34
N ASP A 212 7.81 4.47 -1.75
CA ASP A 212 6.54 4.31 -2.48
C ASP A 212 5.50 3.45 -1.73
N THR A 213 5.56 3.41 -0.40
CA THR A 213 4.57 2.74 0.45
C THR A 213 3.80 3.76 1.31
N GLN A 214 2.56 3.44 1.67
CA GLN A 214 1.76 4.27 2.56
C GLN A 214 2.43 4.38 3.94
N VAL A 215 2.99 3.26 4.43
CA VAL A 215 3.74 3.23 5.70
C VAL A 215 4.93 4.18 5.65
N GLY A 216 5.75 4.13 4.61
CA GLY A 216 6.88 5.06 4.45
C GLY A 216 6.46 6.52 4.38
N GLY A 217 5.36 6.83 3.68
CA GLY A 217 4.76 8.17 3.66
C GLY A 217 4.29 8.64 5.04
N MET A 218 3.70 7.76 5.86
CA MET A 218 3.28 8.10 7.23
C MET A 218 4.48 8.44 8.11
N PHE A 219 5.58 7.69 7.99
CA PHE A 219 6.82 7.98 8.70
C PHE A 219 7.48 9.28 8.24
N ALA A 220 7.44 9.58 6.95
CA ALA A 220 7.90 10.87 6.44
C ALA A 220 7.14 12.05 7.08
N ILE A 221 5.82 11.96 7.14
CA ILE A 221 4.96 12.97 7.80
C ILE A 221 5.29 13.08 9.28
N GLU A 222 5.50 11.95 9.98
CA GLU A 222 5.87 11.96 11.40
C GLU A 222 7.21 12.65 11.65
N LEU A 223 8.22 12.40 10.81
CA LEU A 223 9.52 13.08 10.90
C LEU A 223 9.40 14.59 10.67
N LEU A 224 8.58 15.02 9.71
CA LEU A 224 8.32 16.45 9.47
C LEU A 224 7.53 17.09 10.63
N LYS A 225 6.61 16.36 11.27
CA LYS A 225 5.94 16.81 12.50
C LYS A 225 6.93 16.97 13.66
N LEU A 226 7.87 16.03 13.83
CA LEU A 226 8.90 16.12 14.86
C LEU A 226 9.78 17.36 14.66
N GLU A 227 10.15 17.66 13.42
CA GLU A 227 10.87 18.89 13.06
C GLU A 227 10.07 20.14 13.47
N GLY A 228 8.78 20.22 13.09
CA GLY A 228 7.92 21.35 13.42
C GLY A 228 7.72 21.55 14.92
N LYS A 229 7.53 20.46 15.68
CA LYS A 229 7.44 20.50 17.14
C LYS A 229 8.70 21.06 17.77
N LEU A 230 9.86 20.60 17.30
CA LEU A 230 11.13 21.08 17.83
C LEU A 230 11.34 22.56 17.54
N HIS A 231 11.11 22.99 16.30
CA HIS A 231 11.18 24.39 15.92
C HIS A 231 10.30 25.27 16.82
N ALA A 232 9.05 24.85 17.07
CA ALA A 232 8.11 25.57 17.93
C ALA A 232 8.53 25.62 19.42
N SER A 233 9.38 24.70 19.87
CA SER A 233 9.89 24.67 21.25
C SER A 233 11.10 25.57 21.48
N MET A 234 11.72 26.10 20.42
CA MET A 234 12.91 26.95 20.53
C MET A 234 12.51 28.41 20.77
N GLU A 235 13.22 29.07 21.68
CA GLU A 235 13.02 30.52 21.92
C GLU A 235 13.47 31.36 20.70
N ASN A 236 14.60 30.98 20.08
CA ASN A 236 15.19 31.68 18.94
C ASN A 236 15.61 30.68 17.84
N PRO A 237 14.67 30.12 17.08
CA PRO A 237 15.02 29.23 15.97
C PRO A 237 15.81 29.99 14.88
N PRO A 238 16.78 29.33 14.21
CA PRO A 238 17.47 29.91 13.07
C PRO A 238 16.48 30.44 12.01
N PRO A 239 16.66 31.66 11.47
CA PRO A 239 15.68 32.28 10.56
C PRO A 239 15.49 31.55 9.23
N ASP A 240 16.49 30.76 8.82
CA ASP A 240 16.44 29.94 7.60
C ASP A 240 15.76 28.58 7.82
N TRP A 241 15.49 28.20 9.07
CA TRP A 241 14.75 26.98 9.38
C TRP A 241 13.24 27.25 9.22
N ARG A 242 12.64 26.67 8.17
CA ARG A 242 11.21 26.78 7.89
C ARG A 242 10.56 25.41 7.82
N PRO A 243 10.00 24.87 8.92
CA PRO A 243 9.26 23.61 8.90
C PRO A 243 8.04 23.69 7.99
N MET A 244 7.60 22.53 7.49
CA MET A 244 6.33 22.43 6.78
C MET A 244 5.18 22.84 7.73
N SER A 245 4.24 23.66 7.26
CA SER A 245 3.15 24.14 8.10
C SER A 245 2.18 23.01 8.50
N PRO A 246 1.44 23.13 9.62
CA PRO A 246 0.42 22.17 10.00
C PRO A 246 -0.64 21.91 8.93
N GLU A 247 -1.05 22.95 8.21
CA GLU A 247 -2.01 22.87 7.10
C GLU A 247 -1.45 22.03 5.95
N GLN A 248 -0.17 22.19 5.64
CA GLN A 248 0.50 21.44 4.58
C GLN A 248 0.74 19.99 4.99
N LEU A 249 1.08 19.73 6.25
CA LEU A 249 1.16 18.36 6.79
C LEU A 249 -0.20 17.66 6.75
N LYS A 250 -1.29 18.38 7.05
CA LYS A 250 -2.66 17.86 6.90
C LYS A 250 -2.98 17.55 5.44
N ARG A 251 -2.62 18.45 4.51
CA ARG A 251 -2.79 18.24 3.06
C ARG A 251 -1.97 17.04 2.56
N PHE A 252 -0.75 16.88 3.04
CA PHE A 252 0.11 15.74 2.71
C PHE A 252 -0.48 14.42 3.23
N THR A 253 -0.98 14.41 4.47
CA THR A 253 -1.68 13.25 5.03
C THR A 253 -2.90 12.88 4.18
N ALA A 254 -3.72 13.87 3.81
CA ALA A 254 -4.91 13.67 3.00
C ALA A 254 -4.61 13.10 1.60
N LEU A 255 -3.59 13.63 0.94
CA LEU A 255 -3.13 13.15 -0.37
C LEU A 255 -2.58 11.73 -0.28
N LEU A 256 -1.78 11.44 0.74
CA LEU A 256 -1.22 10.12 0.99
C LEU A 256 -2.31 9.06 1.18
N GLU A 257 -3.31 9.35 2.02
CA GLU A 257 -4.38 8.41 2.36
C GLU A 257 -5.38 8.20 1.20
N SER A 258 -5.61 9.23 0.38
CA SER A 258 -6.56 9.18 -0.74
C SER A 258 -5.95 8.64 -2.05
N ALA A 259 -4.63 8.73 -2.24
CA ALA A 259 -3.98 8.29 -3.48
C ALA A 259 -4.30 6.83 -3.89
N PRO A 260 -4.35 5.83 -2.99
CA PRO A 260 -4.74 4.46 -3.35
C PRO A 260 -6.17 4.36 -3.89
N ALA A 261 -7.10 5.22 -3.45
CA ALA A 261 -8.47 5.23 -3.97
C ALA A 261 -8.47 5.55 -5.47
N TYR A 262 -7.71 6.56 -5.90
CA TYR A 262 -7.59 6.94 -7.31
C TYR A 262 -6.85 5.92 -8.20
N SER A 263 -6.19 4.93 -7.60
CA SER A 263 -5.51 3.83 -8.29
C SER A 263 -6.22 2.47 -8.13
N SER A 264 -7.37 2.43 -7.46
CA SER A 264 -8.21 1.25 -7.33
C SER A 264 -8.89 0.88 -8.66
N ILE A 265 -9.09 -0.41 -8.93
CA ILE A 265 -9.93 -0.89 -10.05
C ILE A 265 -11.41 -0.48 -9.91
N ALA A 266 -11.85 -0.06 -8.72
CA ALA A 266 -13.18 0.47 -8.53
C ALA A 266 -13.36 1.88 -9.10
N THR A 267 -12.27 2.65 -9.22
CA THR A 267 -12.26 4.01 -9.74
C THR A 267 -12.40 4.00 -11.26
N PRO A 268 -13.29 4.82 -11.86
CA PRO A 268 -13.43 4.88 -13.31
C PRO A 268 -12.08 5.19 -13.98
N ALA A 269 -11.80 4.53 -15.11
CA ALA A 269 -10.47 4.55 -15.72
C ALA A 269 -10.00 5.98 -16.08
N GLU A 270 -10.92 6.83 -16.54
CA GLU A 270 -10.69 8.24 -16.85
C GLU A 270 -10.40 9.08 -15.60
N VAL A 271 -11.13 8.86 -14.50
CA VAL A 271 -10.92 9.55 -13.22
C VAL A 271 -9.56 9.21 -12.64
N GLY A 272 -9.22 7.91 -12.60
CA GLY A 272 -7.92 7.46 -12.12
C GLY A 272 -6.76 7.98 -12.99
N ARG A 273 -6.94 8.03 -14.32
CA ARG A 273 -5.94 8.60 -15.23
C ARG A 273 -5.73 10.08 -14.98
N LYS A 274 -6.80 10.86 -14.82
CA LYS A 274 -6.74 12.28 -14.47
C LYS A 274 -5.97 12.49 -13.18
N ALA A 275 -6.35 11.79 -12.11
CA ALA A 275 -5.70 11.91 -10.80
C ALA A 275 -4.18 11.65 -10.85
N ARG A 276 -3.74 10.65 -11.62
CA ARG A 276 -2.31 10.31 -11.78
C ARG A 276 -1.53 11.24 -12.71
N ALA A 277 -2.22 12.03 -13.53
CA ALA A 277 -1.63 13.02 -14.44
C ALA A 277 -1.59 14.43 -13.82
N CYS A 278 -2.08 14.60 -12.58
CA CYS A 278 -2.01 15.86 -11.88
C CYS A 278 -0.57 16.17 -11.44
N GLU A 279 -0.17 17.42 -11.60
CA GLU A 279 1.20 17.87 -11.30
C GLU A 279 1.22 18.86 -10.12
N PRO A 280 2.19 18.72 -9.20
CA PRO A 280 3.14 17.62 -9.11
C PRO A 280 2.46 16.33 -8.65
N ALA A 281 2.93 15.19 -9.15
CA ALA A 281 2.35 13.87 -8.90
C ALA A 281 2.63 13.30 -7.49
N ILE A 282 2.36 14.08 -6.44
CA ILE A 282 2.63 13.71 -5.04
C ILE A 282 1.74 12.52 -4.63
N GLY A 283 2.38 11.48 -4.09
CA GLY A 283 1.68 10.26 -3.67
C GLY A 283 1.25 9.35 -4.83
N ARG A 284 1.52 9.69 -6.10
CA ARG A 284 1.16 8.84 -7.26
C ARG A 284 1.71 7.41 -7.12
N CYS A 285 3.00 7.28 -6.80
CA CYS A 285 3.65 5.98 -6.68
C CYS A 285 3.14 5.18 -5.50
N ILE A 286 2.92 5.83 -4.36
CA ILE A 286 2.29 5.22 -3.18
C ILE A 286 0.88 4.70 -3.55
N GLY A 287 0.06 5.54 -4.19
CA GLY A 287 -1.26 5.15 -4.63
C GLY A 287 -1.25 3.96 -5.58
N LEU A 288 -0.32 3.94 -6.55
CA LEU A 288 -0.15 2.84 -7.48
C LEU A 288 0.30 1.54 -6.79
N VAL A 289 1.30 1.59 -5.91
CA VAL A 289 1.83 0.42 -5.17
C VAL A 289 0.76 -0.19 -4.28
N GLU A 290 0.12 0.62 -3.44
CA GLU A 290 -0.88 0.14 -2.48
C GLU A 290 -2.12 -0.42 -3.17
N ALA A 291 -2.58 0.27 -4.23
CA ALA A 291 -3.70 -0.23 -5.01
C ALA A 291 -3.31 -1.47 -5.83
N ALA A 292 -2.09 -1.54 -6.37
CA ALA A 292 -1.62 -2.72 -7.11
C ALA A 292 -1.67 -3.98 -6.26
N ALA A 293 -1.34 -3.91 -4.97
CA ALA A 293 -1.40 -5.07 -4.09
C ALA A 293 -2.82 -5.65 -4.02
N LEU A 294 -3.81 -4.77 -3.83
CA LEU A 294 -5.22 -5.16 -3.78
C LEU A 294 -5.75 -5.59 -5.15
N ASN A 295 -5.43 -4.82 -6.19
CA ASN A 295 -5.88 -5.09 -7.55
C ASN A 295 -5.31 -6.41 -8.06
N ARG A 296 -4.05 -6.73 -7.74
CA ARG A 296 -3.42 -8.02 -8.06
C ARG A 296 -4.09 -9.16 -7.32
N TYR A 297 -4.36 -8.98 -6.02
CA TYR A 297 -5.08 -9.97 -5.21
C TYR A 297 -6.43 -10.36 -5.82
N LEU A 298 -7.18 -9.37 -6.32
CA LEU A 298 -8.50 -9.55 -6.91
C LEU A 298 -8.50 -9.92 -8.41
N GLU A 299 -7.34 -9.89 -9.08
CA GLU A 299 -7.27 -10.04 -10.55
C GLU A 299 -8.00 -11.29 -11.08
N PRO A 300 -7.88 -12.50 -10.49
CA PRO A 300 -8.53 -13.69 -11.04
C PRO A 300 -10.05 -13.62 -11.07
N ILE A 301 -10.67 -12.77 -10.24
CA ILE A 301 -12.12 -12.66 -10.08
C ILE A 301 -12.68 -11.35 -10.65
N ALA A 302 -11.88 -10.28 -10.69
CA ALA A 302 -12.32 -8.94 -11.06
C ALA A 302 -11.95 -8.52 -12.50
N LYS A 303 -10.90 -9.12 -13.09
CA LYS A 303 -10.33 -8.63 -14.35
C LYS A 303 -11.31 -8.55 -15.52
N ASP A 304 -12.21 -9.52 -15.66
CA ASP A 304 -13.19 -9.53 -16.75
C ASP A 304 -14.21 -8.36 -16.60
N ALA A 305 -14.62 -8.05 -15.37
CA ALA A 305 -15.59 -7.01 -15.07
C ALA A 305 -15.00 -5.59 -15.08
N TYR A 306 -13.72 -5.46 -14.74
CA TYR A 306 -12.98 -4.18 -14.63
C TYR A 306 -11.83 -4.10 -15.65
N ARG A 307 -12.05 -4.66 -16.85
CA ARG A 307 -10.98 -4.83 -17.85
C ARG A 307 -10.34 -3.49 -18.24
N ALA A 308 -11.16 -2.44 -18.41
CA ALA A 308 -10.67 -1.12 -18.81
C ALA A 308 -9.76 -0.51 -17.72
N GLU A 309 -10.16 -0.66 -16.45
CA GLU A 309 -9.44 -0.17 -15.28
C GLU A 309 -8.11 -0.92 -15.10
N TYR A 310 -8.09 -2.24 -15.23
CA TYR A 310 -6.85 -3.02 -15.20
C TYR A 310 -5.89 -2.63 -16.33
N LEU A 311 -6.39 -2.44 -17.56
CA LEU A 311 -5.55 -2.01 -18.68
C LEU A 311 -4.99 -0.60 -18.44
N ALA A 312 -5.81 0.31 -17.92
CA ALA A 312 -5.38 1.66 -17.60
C ALA A 312 -4.31 1.68 -16.48
N LEU A 313 -4.43 0.81 -15.47
CA LEU A 313 -3.42 0.69 -14.42
C LEU A 313 -2.12 0.08 -14.96
N LYS A 314 -2.20 -1.01 -15.73
CA LYS A 314 -1.02 -1.66 -16.32
C LYS A 314 -0.26 -0.77 -17.30
N ALA A 315 -0.96 0.10 -18.03
CA ALA A 315 -0.31 1.09 -18.89
C ALA A 315 0.56 2.11 -18.10
N ASN A 316 0.25 2.33 -16.81
CA ASN A 316 1.04 3.18 -15.92
C ASN A 316 2.16 2.41 -15.17
N ASN A 317 2.36 1.12 -15.45
CA ASN A 317 3.47 0.35 -14.87
C ASN A 317 4.75 0.42 -15.71
N GLY A 318 4.83 1.34 -16.68
CA GLY A 318 6.00 1.47 -17.54
C GLY A 318 7.26 1.81 -16.73
N VAL A 319 8.42 1.33 -17.21
CA VAL A 319 9.74 1.65 -16.66
C VAL A 319 9.88 3.15 -16.48
N GLY A 320 10.27 3.60 -15.27
CA GLY A 320 10.48 5.01 -14.95
C GLY A 320 9.25 5.76 -14.40
N THR A 321 8.09 5.11 -14.24
CA THR A 321 6.91 5.79 -13.62
C THR A 321 7.12 6.06 -12.14
N CYS A 322 7.76 5.11 -11.45
CA CYS A 322 8.11 5.16 -10.02
C CYS A 322 9.58 4.77 -9.84
N PRO A 323 10.27 5.34 -8.84
CA PRO A 323 11.69 5.11 -8.62
C PRO A 323 12.02 3.70 -8.11
N THR A 324 11.09 3.04 -7.41
CA THR A 324 11.28 1.70 -6.85
C THR A 324 10.74 0.60 -7.77
N ASP A 325 11.28 -0.62 -7.63
CA ASP A 325 10.80 -1.81 -8.36
C ASP A 325 9.55 -2.43 -7.73
N LEU A 326 9.06 -1.88 -6.62
CA LEU A 326 7.99 -2.48 -5.82
C LEU A 326 6.68 -2.60 -6.59
N LEU A 327 6.32 -1.58 -7.38
CA LEU A 327 5.13 -1.62 -8.22
C LEU A 327 5.20 -2.78 -9.23
N ALA A 328 6.33 -2.92 -9.94
CA ALA A 328 6.54 -3.98 -10.91
C ALA A 328 6.50 -5.36 -10.23
N THR A 329 7.20 -5.50 -9.11
CA THR A 329 7.22 -6.69 -8.26
C THR A 329 5.81 -7.16 -7.88
N ILE A 330 4.94 -6.25 -7.44
CA ILE A 330 3.56 -6.60 -7.08
C ILE A 330 2.77 -7.08 -8.31
N TRP A 331 2.93 -6.45 -9.47
CA TRP A 331 2.20 -6.89 -10.65
C TRP A 331 2.67 -8.23 -11.21
N GLU A 332 3.98 -8.51 -11.12
CA GLU A 332 4.58 -9.74 -11.64
C GLU A 332 4.45 -10.92 -10.67
N GLN A 333 4.74 -10.68 -9.38
CA GLN A 333 4.88 -11.72 -8.36
C GLN A 333 3.86 -11.59 -7.23
N GLY A 334 3.01 -10.56 -7.20
CA GLY A 334 2.02 -10.38 -6.15
C GLY A 334 1.04 -11.55 -6.06
N ILE A 335 0.68 -11.91 -4.82
CA ILE A 335 -0.28 -12.97 -4.54
C ILE A 335 -1.65 -12.69 -5.16
N THR A 336 -2.40 -13.76 -5.44
CA THR A 336 -3.80 -13.69 -5.86
C THR A 336 -4.72 -14.44 -4.90
N ILE A 337 -6.02 -14.17 -4.94
CA ILE A 337 -7.02 -14.89 -4.14
C ILE A 337 -7.09 -16.40 -4.43
N ASP A 338 -6.62 -16.82 -5.60
CA ASP A 338 -6.57 -18.23 -5.98
C ASP A 338 -5.37 -18.95 -5.34
N GLU A 339 -4.37 -18.21 -4.85
CA GLU A 339 -3.16 -18.78 -4.25
C GLU A 339 -3.32 -18.97 -2.74
N PRO A 340 -2.82 -20.07 -2.18
CA PRO A 340 -2.82 -20.25 -0.74
C PRO A 340 -1.98 -19.14 -0.11
N LEU A 341 -2.52 -18.48 0.91
CA LEU A 341 -1.76 -17.61 1.80
C LEU A 341 -0.80 -18.47 2.61
N THR A 342 0.34 -18.85 2.02
CA THR A 342 1.47 -19.41 2.75
C THR A 342 2.13 -18.27 3.51
N ILE A 343 1.44 -17.75 4.53
CA ILE A 343 2.02 -16.84 5.52
C ILE A 343 3.08 -17.67 6.22
N HIS A 344 4.34 -17.26 6.08
CA HIS A 344 5.55 -17.98 6.50
C HIS A 344 5.33 -18.93 7.69
N GLY A 345 5.35 -20.23 7.38
CA GLY A 345 5.23 -21.33 8.32
C GLY A 345 4.87 -22.61 7.56
N HIS A 346 5.83 -23.54 7.45
CA HIS A 346 5.61 -24.84 6.83
C HIS A 346 4.34 -25.51 7.38
N GLY A 347 3.35 -25.77 6.50
CA GLY A 347 2.25 -26.70 6.83
C GLY A 347 0.83 -26.14 6.86
N ALA A 348 0.55 -24.94 6.38
CA ALA A 348 -0.85 -24.54 6.15
C ALA A 348 -1.41 -25.32 4.94
N GLU A 349 -1.98 -26.50 5.18
CA GLU A 349 -2.77 -27.23 4.18
C GLU A 349 -3.85 -26.31 3.60
N ASP A 350 -4.04 -26.32 2.29
CA ASP A 350 -5.08 -25.54 1.62
C ASP A 350 -6.47 -26.05 2.06
N TYR A 351 -7.04 -25.42 3.10
CA TYR A 351 -8.33 -25.77 3.69
C TYR A 351 -9.53 -25.57 2.76
N ARG A 352 -9.32 -25.21 1.48
CA ARG A 352 -10.41 -25.08 0.51
C ARG A 352 -10.98 -26.47 0.16
N PRO A 353 -12.27 -26.73 0.41
CA PRO A 353 -12.88 -28.00 0.04
C PRO A 353 -12.81 -28.22 -1.48
N LEU A 354 -12.43 -29.43 -1.90
CA LEU A 354 -12.35 -29.89 -3.31
C LEU A 354 -13.44 -29.35 -4.27
N PRO A 355 -14.75 -29.30 -3.92
CA PRO A 355 -15.77 -28.74 -4.80
C PRO A 355 -15.60 -27.24 -5.09
N ALA A 356 -14.99 -26.46 -4.19
CA ALA A 356 -14.70 -25.04 -4.43
C ALA A 356 -13.63 -24.85 -5.52
N ARG A 357 -12.77 -25.84 -5.76
CA ARG A 357 -11.78 -25.85 -6.85
C ARG A 357 -12.38 -26.21 -8.23
N LEU A 358 -13.56 -26.84 -8.25
CA LEU A 358 -14.15 -27.45 -9.45
C LEU A 358 -15.35 -26.69 -10.03
N LEU A 359 -15.87 -25.67 -9.36
CA LEU A 359 -17.04 -24.93 -9.85
C LEU A 359 -16.66 -23.98 -11.01
N PRO A 360 -17.44 -23.97 -12.12
CA PRO A 360 -17.15 -23.16 -13.30
C PRO A 360 -17.16 -21.68 -12.92
N THR A 361 -15.98 -21.10 -13.01
CA THR A 361 -15.57 -19.96 -12.18
C THR A 361 -16.29 -18.65 -12.47
N ARG A 362 -16.79 -18.40 -13.69
CA ARG A 362 -17.26 -17.05 -14.06
C ARG A 362 -18.54 -16.60 -13.35
N ALA A 363 -19.51 -17.50 -13.14
CA ALA A 363 -20.82 -17.13 -12.60
C ALA A 363 -20.77 -16.81 -11.09
N ILE A 364 -19.81 -17.38 -10.36
CA ILE A 364 -19.61 -17.14 -8.92
C ILE A 364 -18.57 -16.03 -8.68
N LYS A 365 -17.65 -15.82 -9.61
CA LYS A 365 -16.60 -14.79 -9.50
C LYS A 365 -17.16 -13.39 -9.38
N MET A 366 -18.16 -13.02 -10.18
CA MET A 366 -18.67 -11.63 -10.16
C MET A 366 -19.36 -11.24 -8.84
N PRO A 367 -20.28 -12.05 -8.28
CA PRO A 367 -20.84 -11.77 -6.95
C PRO A 367 -19.77 -11.66 -5.86
N LEU A 368 -18.79 -12.56 -5.86
CA LEU A 368 -17.68 -12.57 -4.91
C LEU A 368 -16.81 -11.31 -5.07
N THR A 369 -16.51 -10.91 -6.30
CA THR A 369 -15.80 -9.66 -6.60
C THR A 369 -16.55 -8.47 -6.02
N LEU A 370 -17.86 -8.38 -6.25
CA LEU A 370 -18.68 -7.28 -5.72
C LEU A 370 -18.69 -7.26 -4.19
N GLU A 371 -18.80 -8.43 -3.56
CA GLU A 371 -18.77 -8.55 -2.10
C GLU A 371 -17.42 -8.11 -1.52
N VAL A 372 -16.32 -8.67 -2.03
CA VAL A 372 -14.98 -8.37 -1.53
C VAL A 372 -14.63 -6.91 -1.78
N LEU A 373 -14.88 -6.41 -2.99
CA LEU A 373 -14.62 -5.01 -3.33
C LEU A 373 -15.48 -4.08 -2.48
N ALA A 374 -16.78 -4.32 -2.34
CA ALA A 374 -17.63 -3.49 -1.49
C ALA A 374 -17.22 -3.57 -0.02
N SER A 375 -16.78 -4.71 0.48
CA SER A 375 -16.26 -4.82 1.86
C SER A 375 -15.02 -3.97 2.07
N MET A 376 -14.11 -3.94 1.08
CA MET A 376 -12.89 -3.12 1.13
C MET A 376 -13.20 -1.62 1.01
N LEU A 377 -14.20 -1.25 0.20
CA LEU A 377 -14.64 0.13 0.03
C LEU A 377 -15.49 0.64 1.22
N ARG A 378 -16.19 -0.24 1.94
CA ARG A 378 -16.95 0.08 3.17
C ARG A 378 -16.08 0.29 4.40
N GLY A 379 -14.77 0.11 4.29
CA GLY A 379 -13.82 0.47 5.35
C GLY A 379 -13.86 1.95 5.73
N PRO A 380 -12.89 2.46 6.51
CA PRO A 380 -12.79 3.90 6.74
C PRO A 380 -12.83 4.64 5.39
N ASP A 381 -13.68 5.68 5.30
CA ASP A 381 -13.86 6.49 4.09
C ASP A 381 -12.49 6.95 3.59
N LYS A 382 -12.08 6.38 2.45
CA LYS A 382 -10.75 6.56 1.86
C LYS A 382 -10.50 8.00 1.41
N LEU A 383 -11.55 8.81 1.30
CA LEU A 383 -11.46 10.22 0.96
C LEU A 383 -11.75 11.14 2.16
N ARG A 384 -11.95 10.59 3.37
CA ARG A 384 -12.27 11.39 4.56
C ARG A 384 -11.25 12.48 4.81
N ALA A 385 -9.97 12.11 4.90
CA ALA A 385 -8.91 13.06 5.16
C ALA A 385 -8.83 14.15 4.08
N LEU A 386 -9.12 13.81 2.82
CA LEU A 386 -9.24 14.78 1.71
C LEU A 386 -10.42 15.73 1.91
N LYS A 387 -11.61 15.21 2.19
CA LYS A 387 -12.83 16.01 2.46
C LYS A 387 -12.67 16.93 3.68
N ASP A 388 -11.82 16.56 4.63
CA ASP A 388 -11.52 17.35 5.83
C ASP A 388 -10.51 18.48 5.58
N VAL A 389 -9.86 18.55 4.41
CA VAL A 389 -8.97 19.67 4.06
C VAL A 389 -9.83 20.88 3.68
N PRO A 390 -9.62 22.05 4.31
CA PRO A 390 -10.39 23.24 3.95
C PRO A 390 -10.12 23.65 2.50
N PRO A 391 -11.15 24.12 1.77
CA PRO A 391 -10.95 24.69 0.44
C PRO A 391 -10.09 25.94 0.54
N THR A 392 -9.35 26.20 -0.54
CA THR A 392 -8.52 27.40 -0.68
C THR A 392 -9.43 28.63 -0.75
N PRO A 393 -9.16 29.70 0.03
CA PRO A 393 -10.02 30.90 0.07
C PRO A 393 -10.04 31.69 -1.25
#